data_AF-A0A1C5ZB60-F1
#
_entry.id   AF-A0A1C5ZB60-F1
#
_cell.length_a   1.000
_cell.length_b   1.000
_cell.length_c   1.000
_cell.angle_alpha   90.00
_cell.angle_beta   90.00
_cell.angle_gamma   90.00
#
_symmetry.space_group_name_H-M   'P 1'
#
loop_
_entity.id
_entity.type
_entity.pdbx_description
1 polymer ?
#
loop_
_entity_poly.entity_id
_entity_poly.type
_entity_poly.pdbx_seq_one_letter_code
_entity_poly.pdbx_strand_id
1 'polypeptide(L)'
;MEFEIAEMTPEQREMALYEEAVEHFGEKAQILQAVEEMAELTKALLKYIRYKDFGHGDLGDILECINEERADVSIMLNQLEVIFGDNSEDECLKLKHLRDFLDEDTRKGERE
;
A
#
# COMPACT_ATOMS: atom_id res chain seq x y z
N MET A 1 19.39 26.17 4.70
CA MET A 1 18.04 25.62 4.50
C MET A 1 17.66 25.49 3.03
N GLU A 2 17.48 26.55 2.22
CA GLU A 2 17.18 26.37 0.77
C GLU A 2 18.25 25.58 -0.01
N PHE A 3 19.51 25.67 0.40
CA PHE A 3 20.64 24.97 -0.25
C PHE A 3 20.68 23.46 0.06
N GLU A 4 20.07 22.98 1.15
CA GLU A 4 20.07 21.55 1.55
C GLU A 4 18.98 20.74 0.84
N ILE A 5 17.83 21.34 0.55
CA ILE A 5 16.69 20.67 -0.12
C ILE A 5 17.01 20.35 -1.60
N ALA A 6 17.90 21.14 -2.21
CA ALA A 6 18.30 20.99 -3.61
C ALA A 6 19.18 19.75 -3.89
N GLU A 7 19.89 19.23 -2.87
CA GLU A 7 20.76 18.06 -3.02
C GLU A 7 20.10 16.73 -2.61
N MET A 8 18.91 16.77 -2.01
CA MET A 8 18.18 15.56 -1.62
C MET A 8 17.64 14.81 -2.84
N THR A 9 17.75 13.47 -2.81
CA THR A 9 17.06 12.63 -3.79
C THR A 9 15.54 12.72 -3.60
N PRO A 10 14.74 12.38 -4.62
CA PRO A 10 13.28 12.31 -4.47
C PRO A 10 12.84 11.47 -3.27
N GLU A 11 13.47 10.31 -3.06
CA GLU A 11 13.14 9.36 -1.98
C GLU A 11 13.46 9.95 -0.61
N GLN A 12 14.57 10.69 -0.49
CA GLN A 12 14.92 11.38 0.76
C GLN A 12 13.93 12.49 1.10
N ARG A 13 13.44 13.24 0.09
CA ARG A 13 12.42 14.28 0.30
C ARG A 13 11.08 13.69 0.72
N GLU A 14 10.72 12.56 0.11
CA GLU A 14 9.50 11.83 0.44
C GLU A 14 9.55 11.27 1.86
N MET A 15 10.66 10.64 2.27
CA MET A 15 10.83 10.17 3.65
C MET A 15 10.79 11.32 4.67
N ALA A 16 11.46 12.44 4.39
CA ALA A 16 11.42 13.60 5.28
C ALA A 16 9.98 14.16 5.46
N LEU A 17 9.15 14.09 4.42
CA LEU A 17 7.74 14.47 4.51
C LEU A 17 6.94 13.52 5.41
N TYR A 18 7.23 12.21 5.35
CA TYR A 18 6.61 11.23 6.24
C TYR A 18 7.02 11.43 7.70
N GLU A 19 8.30 11.70 7.95
CA GLU A 19 8.81 12.04 9.28
C GLU A 19 8.14 13.31 9.84
N GLU A 20 8.04 14.37 9.03
CA GLU A 20 7.35 15.61 9.42
C GLU A 20 5.87 15.36 9.76
N ALA A 21 5.18 14.54 8.99
CA ALA A 21 3.78 14.20 9.25
C ALA A 21 3.61 13.41 10.56
N VAL A 22 4.50 12.46 10.87
CA VAL A 22 4.48 11.72 12.13
C VAL A 22 4.80 12.65 13.30
N GLU A 23 5.78 13.54 13.17
CA GLU A 23 6.14 14.52 14.21
C GLU A 23 4.99 15.51 14.49
N HIS A 24 4.34 16.01 13.43
CA HIS A 24 3.29 17.03 13.56
C HIS A 24 1.96 16.48 14.10
N PHE A 25 1.50 15.34 13.59
CA PHE A 25 0.18 14.79 13.91
C PHE A 25 0.22 13.68 14.97
N GLY A 26 1.37 13.03 15.15
CA GLY A 26 1.59 11.95 16.11
C GLY A 26 1.20 10.57 15.61
N GLU A 27 1.85 9.54 16.16
CA GLU A 27 1.72 8.13 15.74
C GLU A 27 0.26 7.64 15.71
N LYS A 28 -0.52 7.96 16.76
CA LYS A 28 -1.91 7.49 16.86
C LYS A 28 -2.77 8.02 15.71
N ALA A 29 -2.56 9.28 15.29
CA ALA A 29 -3.31 9.85 14.20
C ALA A 29 -2.99 9.13 12.88
N GLN A 30 -1.70 8.88 12.61
CA GLN A 30 -1.28 8.19 11.39
C GLN A 30 -1.72 6.72 11.36
N ILE A 31 -1.71 6.02 12.50
CA ILE A 31 -2.26 4.65 12.59
C ILE A 31 -3.76 4.64 12.26
N LEU A 32 -4.52 5.61 12.76
CA LEU A 32 -5.96 5.71 12.47
C LEU A 32 -6.21 6.06 11.00
N GLN A 33 -5.42 6.97 10.42
CA GLN A 33 -5.50 7.31 9.01
C GLN A 33 -5.20 6.08 8.14
N ALA A 34 -4.14 5.32 8.44
CA ALA A 34 -3.82 4.09 7.72
C ALA A 34 -4.97 3.09 7.74
N VAL A 35 -5.68 2.96 8.87
CA VAL A 35 -6.87 2.10 9.00
C VAL A 35 -8.02 2.61 8.11
N GLU A 36 -8.22 3.93 8.04
CA GLU A 36 -9.23 4.55 7.18
C GLU A 36 -8.95 4.28 5.70
N GLU A 37 -7.75 4.58 5.21
CA GLU A 37 -7.38 4.36 3.80
C GLU A 37 -7.46 2.89 3.41
N MET A 38 -7.01 1.97 4.28
CA MET A 38 -7.14 0.53 4.04
C MET A 38 -8.61 0.09 3.95
N ALA A 39 -9.51 0.71 4.73
CA ALA A 39 -10.95 0.43 4.67
C ALA A 39 -11.57 0.97 3.37
N GLU A 40 -11.13 2.15 2.92
CA GLU A 40 -11.56 2.77 1.68
C GLU A 40 -11.12 1.94 0.46
N LEU A 41 -9.86 1.51 0.42
CA LEU A 41 -9.34 0.59 -0.59
C LEU A 41 -10.10 -0.74 -0.58
N THR A 42 -10.36 -1.31 0.60
CA THR A 42 -11.15 -2.54 0.74
C THR A 42 -12.53 -2.38 0.11
N LYS A 43 -13.20 -1.27 0.38
CA LYS A 43 -14.51 -0.91 -0.20
C LYS A 43 -14.44 -0.79 -1.73
N ALA A 44 -13.41 -0.15 -2.28
CA ALA A 44 -13.22 0.00 -3.71
C ALA A 44 -12.98 -1.35 -4.41
N LEU A 45 -12.13 -2.21 -3.85
CA LEU A 45 -11.89 -3.57 -4.36
C LEU A 45 -13.17 -4.41 -4.34
N LEU A 46 -13.98 -4.33 -3.29
CA LEU A 46 -15.29 -5.02 -3.22
C LEU A 46 -16.29 -4.51 -4.26
N LYS A 47 -16.21 -3.25 -4.69
CA LYS A 47 -17.02 -2.75 -5.82
C LYS A 47 -16.53 -3.38 -7.13
N TYR A 48 -15.22 -3.48 -7.34
CA TYR A 48 -14.66 -4.11 -8.54
C TYR A 48 -15.05 -5.59 -8.66
N ILE A 49 -14.98 -6.37 -7.58
CA ILE A 49 -15.45 -7.76 -7.59
C ILE A 49 -16.95 -7.84 -7.94
N ARG A 50 -17.79 -6.98 -7.33
CA ARG A 50 -19.22 -6.92 -7.67
C ARG A 50 -19.48 -6.53 -9.12
N TYR A 51 -18.68 -5.64 -9.69
CA TYR A 51 -18.74 -5.33 -11.11
C TYR A 51 -18.38 -6.54 -11.98
N LYS A 52 -17.32 -7.27 -11.62
CA LYS A 52 -16.88 -8.47 -12.36
C LYS A 52 -17.90 -9.61 -12.33
N ASP A 53 -18.57 -9.80 -11.19
CA ASP A 53 -19.51 -10.90 -10.99
C ASP A 53 -20.92 -10.58 -11.52
N PHE A 54 -21.36 -9.33 -11.39
CA PHE A 54 -22.77 -8.94 -11.62
C PHE A 54 -22.97 -7.74 -12.56
N GLY A 55 -21.89 -7.11 -13.05
CA GLY A 55 -21.97 -5.92 -13.89
C GLY A 55 -22.50 -4.67 -13.17
N HIS A 56 -22.40 -4.62 -11.83
CA HIS A 56 -22.90 -3.51 -11.03
C HIS A 56 -21.88 -2.37 -10.90
N GLY A 57 -22.33 -1.15 -11.22
CA GLY A 57 -21.53 0.08 -11.08
C GLY A 57 -20.85 0.50 -12.38
N ASP A 58 -20.21 1.66 -12.35
CA ASP A 58 -19.41 2.17 -13.46
C ASP A 58 -17.95 1.73 -13.28
N LEU A 59 -17.37 1.08 -14.29
CA LEU A 59 -16.00 0.58 -14.21
C LEU A 59 -14.97 1.71 -14.17
N GLY A 60 -15.21 2.83 -14.85
CA GLY A 60 -14.33 3.99 -14.84
C GLY A 60 -14.20 4.54 -13.43
N ASP A 61 -15.33 4.86 -12.80
CA ASP A 61 -15.38 5.38 -11.43
C ASP A 61 -14.74 4.40 -10.42
N ILE A 62 -14.99 3.09 -10.58
CA ILE A 62 -14.41 2.06 -9.70
C ILE A 62 -12.89 2.03 -9.81
N LEU A 63 -12.35 2.11 -11.03
CA LEU A 63 -10.90 2.08 -11.25
C LEU A 63 -10.23 3.36 -10.78
N GLU A 64 -10.88 4.52 -10.94
CA GLU A 64 -10.41 5.79 -10.39
C GLU A 64 -10.28 5.71 -8.87
N CYS A 65 -11.34 5.28 -8.17
CA CYS A 65 -11.28 5.05 -6.73
C CYS A 65 -10.16 4.08 -6.37
N ILE A 66 -10.04 2.93 -7.04
CA ILE A 66 -8.95 1.98 -6.71
C ILE A 66 -7.56 2.62 -6.84
N ASN A 67 -7.34 3.49 -7.82
CA ASN A 67 -6.05 4.13 -8.00
C ASN A 67 -5.75 5.16 -6.92
N GLU A 68 -6.73 5.96 -6.54
CA GLU A 68 -6.65 6.94 -5.46
C GLU A 68 -6.33 6.24 -4.13
N GLU A 69 -7.19 5.32 -3.72
CA GLU A 69 -7.07 4.63 -2.42
C GLU A 69 -5.79 3.78 -2.33
N ARG A 70 -5.29 3.26 -3.46
CA ARG A 70 -3.99 2.57 -3.49
C ARG A 70 -2.83 3.53 -3.25
N ALA A 71 -2.90 4.74 -3.79
CA ALA A 71 -1.88 5.75 -3.55
C ALA A 71 -1.89 6.19 -2.08
N ASP A 72 -3.08 6.40 -1.52
CA ASP A 72 -3.24 6.80 -0.11
C ASP A 72 -2.76 5.70 0.84
N VAL A 73 -3.13 4.44 0.60
CA VAL A 73 -2.59 3.31 1.37
C VAL A 73 -1.08 3.19 1.24
N SER A 74 -0.49 3.39 0.05
CA SER A 74 0.97 3.35 -0.11
C SER A 74 1.67 4.43 0.72
N ILE A 75 1.15 5.66 0.72
CA ILE A 75 1.66 6.75 1.57
C ILE A 75 1.56 6.37 3.04
N MET A 76 0.40 5.86 3.46
CA MET A 76 0.19 5.50 4.85
C MET A 76 1.08 4.34 5.31
N LEU A 77 1.35 3.34 4.45
CA LEU A 77 2.28 2.26 4.77
C LEU A 77 3.72 2.78 4.99
N ASN A 78 4.17 3.75 4.20
CA ASN A 78 5.48 4.38 4.41
C ASN A 78 5.52 5.16 5.74
N GLN A 79 4.42 5.81 6.14
CA GLN A 79 4.35 6.44 7.47
C GLN A 79 4.33 5.40 8.61
N LEU A 80 3.75 4.21 8.39
CA LEU A 80 3.85 3.12 9.36
C LEU A 80 5.29 2.60 9.46
N GLU A 81 6.08 2.63 8.38
CA GLU A 81 7.52 2.32 8.42
C GLU A 81 8.28 3.32 9.31
N VAL A 82 7.96 4.62 9.23
CA VAL A 82 8.53 5.64 10.15
C VAL A 82 8.22 5.32 11.62
N ILE A 83 7.02 4.80 11.90
CA ILE A 83 6.56 4.50 13.27
C ILE A 83 7.12 3.18 13.81
N PHE A 84 7.10 2.12 13.00
CA PHE A 84 7.40 0.75 13.43
C PHE A 84 8.77 0.23 12.96
N GLY A 85 9.44 0.96 12.07
CA GLY A 85 10.70 0.57 11.45
C GLY A 85 10.55 -0.26 10.18
N ASP A 86 11.70 -0.57 9.58
CA ASP A 86 11.83 -1.39 8.38
C ASP A 86 11.25 -2.80 8.57
N ASN A 87 10.51 -3.28 7.57
CA ASN A 87 9.92 -4.62 7.53
C ASN A 87 10.44 -5.48 6.36
N SER A 88 11.52 -5.06 5.70
CA SER A 88 12.06 -5.71 4.50
C SER A 88 12.41 -7.20 4.69
N GLU A 89 12.86 -7.59 5.89
CA GLU A 89 13.14 -9.00 6.22
C GLU A 89 11.86 -9.85 6.18
N ASP A 90 10.79 -9.35 6.80
CA ASP A 90 9.48 -10.00 6.79
C ASP A 90 8.89 -10.04 5.38
N GLU A 91 9.03 -8.96 4.61
CA GLU A 91 8.61 -8.90 3.21
C GLU A 91 9.34 -9.96 2.37
N CYS A 92 10.67 -10.06 2.49
CA CYS A 92 11.47 -11.07 1.79
C CYS A 92 11.02 -12.50 2.11
N LEU A 93 10.71 -12.79 3.38
CA LEU A 93 10.21 -14.11 3.79
C LEU A 93 8.82 -14.39 3.18
N LYS A 94 7.91 -13.41 3.20
CA LYS A 94 6.58 -13.54 2.59
C LYS A 94 6.65 -13.74 1.08
N LEU A 95 7.56 -13.05 0.39
CA LEU A 95 7.77 -13.23 -1.06
C LEU A 95 8.32 -14.62 -1.40
N LYS A 96 9.22 -15.17 -0.57
CA LYS A 96 9.69 -16.57 -0.72
C LYS A 96 8.53 -17.55 -0.57
N HIS A 97 7.69 -17.39 0.46
CA HIS A 97 6.51 -18.24 0.63
C HIS A 97 5.52 -18.12 -0.54
N LEU A 98 5.33 -16.91 -1.08
CA LEU A 98 4.50 -16.71 -2.26
C LEU A 98 5.07 -17.46 -3.48
N ARG A 99 6.40 -17.43 -3.66
CA ARG A 99 7.07 -18.17 -4.73
C ARG A 99 6.88 -19.68 -4.58
N ASP A 100 7.08 -20.21 -3.37
CA ASP A 100 6.92 -21.63 -3.08
C ASP A 100 5.48 -22.11 -3.37
N PHE A 101 4.48 -21.29 -3.01
CA PHE A 101 3.07 -21.57 -3.30
C PHE A 101 2.80 -21.66 -4.81
N LEU A 102 3.34 -20.73 -5.61
CA LEU A 102 3.19 -20.74 -7.07
C LEU A 102 3.87 -21.96 -7.73
N ASP A 103 5.06 -22.34 -7.24
CA ASP A 103 5.79 -23.50 -7.74
C ASP A 103 5.09 -24.83 -7.35
N GLU A 104 4.40 -24.89 -6.22
CA GLU A 104 3.52 -26.02 -5.85
C GLU A 104 2.27 -26.12 -6.72
N ASP A 105 1.58 -25.00 -6.96
CA ASP A 105 0.36 -24.97 -7.77
C ASP A 105 0.64 -25.38 -9.23
N THR A 106 1.74 -24.87 -9.79
CA THR A 106 2.22 -25.25 -11.14
C THR A 106 2.46 -26.75 -11.24
N ARG A 107 3.11 -27.36 -10.25
CA ARG A 107 3.38 -28.82 -10.21
C ARG A 107 2.11 -29.66 -10.05
N LYS A 108 1.02 -29.12 -9.50
CA LYS A 108 -0.27 -29.81 -9.42
C LYS A 108 -1.00 -29.77 -10.76
N GLY A 109 -1.01 -28.62 -11.43
CA GLY A 109 -1.61 -28.47 -12.77
C GLY A 109 -0.94 -29.33 -13.85
N GLU A 110 0.35 -29.69 -13.69
CA GLU A 110 1.04 -30.63 -14.58
C GLU A 110 0.70 -32.11 -14.35
N ARG A 111 0.04 -32.45 -13.23
CA ARG A 111 -0.30 -33.83 -12.84
C ARG A 111 -1.77 -34.20 -13.06
N GLU A 112 -2.59 -33.25 -13.49
CA GLU A 112 -4.01 -33.42 -13.86
C GLU A 112 -4.19 -33.49 -15.39
#